data_AF-W0B894-F1
#
_entry.id   AF-W0B894-F1
#
_cell.length_a   1.000
_cell.length_b   1.000
_cell.length_c   1.000
_cell.angle_alpha   90.00
_cell.angle_beta   90.00
_cell.angle_gamma   90.00
#
_symmetry.space_group_name_H-M   'P 1'
#
loop_
_entity.id
_entity.type
_entity.pdbx_description
1 polymer ?
#
loop_
_entity_poly.entity_id
_entity_poly.type
_entity_poly.pdbx_seq_one_letter_code
_entity_poly.pdbx_strand_id
1 'polypeptide(L)'
;MVSLRTKKTLQGIYLYGPVGGGKTYLMDLFYQGVGIQQKSRFHFHHFMQQVDAQLRRLQGHKDPLRNIAANLAKSTRLLCLDEFFVHDIADAMILAELLQALFNHGVILVATSNTEPDNLYLNGLQRARFLPAIELIKSHCQVLALMENRDYRLGRALLEETYLYPLNDSTNQTLHRQFEAISSEVISEGKLTIQNRCIPFVKCSEHAVWFVFDVICNLPRSQLDYLEIAERFDTVFVSKIPRLTRDDTVRAILLMHFIDVMYDKGVRVIFSAEVPAEQLYTEGAIRHDFQRTLSRLEEMQSSDYLRRHTRREVSML
;
A
#
# COMPACT_ATOMS: atom_id res chain seq x y z
N MET A 1 8.50 10.94 55.09
CA MET A 1 8.19 11.79 53.92
C MET A 1 7.77 10.89 52.77
N VAL A 2 6.46 10.80 52.51
CA VAL A 2 5.93 10.04 51.38
C VAL A 2 6.13 10.89 50.13
N SER A 3 7.04 10.46 49.25
CA SER A 3 7.26 11.09 47.95
C SER A 3 5.99 10.98 47.12
N LEU A 4 5.33 12.11 46.86
CA LEU A 4 4.24 12.22 45.89
C LEU A 4 4.74 11.73 44.53
N ARG A 5 4.37 10.50 44.15
CA ARG A 5 4.51 10.04 42.77
C ARG A 5 3.64 10.96 41.90
N THR A 6 4.26 11.90 41.20
CA THR A 6 3.64 12.66 40.11
C THR A 6 2.91 11.67 39.19
N LYS A 7 1.57 11.76 39.13
CA LYS A 7 0.72 10.99 38.21
C LYS A 7 1.25 11.26 36.80
N LYS A 8 2.01 10.31 36.24
CA LYS A 8 2.51 10.41 34.87
C LYS A 8 1.28 10.34 33.95
N THR A 9 0.92 11.46 33.32
CA THR A 9 -0.15 11.50 32.32
C THR A 9 0.26 10.58 31.17
N LEU A 10 -0.60 9.61 30.85
CA LEU A 10 -0.36 8.70 29.73
C LEU A 10 -0.34 9.51 28.44
N GLN A 11 0.80 9.52 27.75
CA GLN A 11 0.93 10.15 26.44
C GLN A 11 0.46 9.19 25.36
N GLY A 12 -0.07 9.77 24.28
CA GLY A 12 -0.33 9.06 23.03
C GLY A 12 0.96 8.65 22.31
N ILE A 13 0.82 8.01 21.16
CA ILE A 13 1.94 7.64 20.29
C ILE A 13 1.66 8.14 18.88
N TYR A 14 2.62 8.82 18.27
CA TYR A 14 2.60 9.12 16.85
C TYR A 14 3.75 8.37 16.19
N LEU A 15 3.43 7.26 15.54
CA LEU A 15 4.40 6.39 14.89
C LEU A 15 4.51 6.77 13.41
N TYR A 16 5.66 7.27 12.99
CA TYR A 16 5.91 7.60 11.59
C TYR A 16 7.10 6.83 11.03
N GLY A 17 7.14 6.69 9.71
CA GLY A 17 8.20 5.98 9.00
C GLY A 17 7.75 5.70 7.57
N PRO A 18 8.62 5.18 6.70
CA PRO A 18 8.27 4.98 5.30
C PRO A 18 7.10 3.99 5.14
N VAL A 19 6.40 4.05 4.01
CA VAL A 19 5.38 3.06 3.63
C VAL A 19 5.96 1.65 3.84
N GLY A 20 5.17 0.65 4.24
CA GLY A 20 5.67 -0.71 4.44
C GLY A 20 6.61 -0.94 5.64
N GLY A 21 6.92 0.07 6.45
CA GLY A 21 7.70 -0.06 7.69
C GLY A 21 6.99 -0.83 8.83
N GLY A 22 5.97 -1.65 8.54
CA GLY A 22 5.27 -2.44 9.56
C GLY A 22 4.42 -1.65 10.55
N LYS A 23 4.17 -0.36 10.34
CA LYS A 23 3.38 0.49 11.24
C LYS A 23 1.98 -0.06 11.48
N THR A 24 1.29 -0.50 10.42
CA THR A 24 -0.05 -1.09 10.52
C THR A 24 -0.03 -2.38 11.35
N TYR A 25 0.98 -3.23 11.14
CA TYR A 25 1.16 -4.45 11.93
C TYR A 25 1.46 -4.16 13.41
N LEU A 26 2.30 -3.17 13.70
CA LEU A 26 2.53 -2.71 15.07
C LEU A 26 1.27 -2.12 15.71
N MET A 27 0.47 -1.39 14.92
CA MET A 27 -0.84 -0.94 15.36
C MET A 27 -1.79 -2.12 15.63
N ASP A 28 -1.79 -3.17 14.80
CA ASP A 28 -2.59 -4.38 15.01
C ASP A 28 -2.23 -5.05 16.35
N LEU A 29 -0.93 -5.32 16.54
CA LEU A 29 -0.42 -5.93 17.76
C LEU A 29 -0.71 -5.08 18.99
N PHE A 30 -0.51 -3.77 18.90
CA PHE A 30 -0.84 -2.84 19.97
C PHE A 30 -2.34 -2.85 20.28
N TYR A 31 -3.19 -2.69 19.26
CA TYR A 31 -4.64 -2.62 19.43
C TYR A 31 -5.19 -3.91 20.01
N GLN A 32 -4.71 -5.08 19.56
CA GLN A 32 -5.11 -6.37 20.11
C GLN A 32 -4.57 -6.60 21.52
N GLY A 33 -3.33 -6.20 21.79
CA GLY A 33 -2.66 -6.41 23.08
C GLY A 33 -3.13 -5.51 24.21
N VAL A 34 -3.71 -4.34 23.93
CA VAL A 34 -4.22 -3.44 24.96
C VAL A 34 -5.56 -3.94 25.52
N GLY A 35 -5.60 -4.24 26.82
CA GLY A 35 -6.77 -4.78 27.52
C GLY A 35 -7.93 -3.82 27.80
N ILE A 36 -7.89 -2.57 27.30
CA ILE A 36 -9.00 -1.62 27.45
C ILE A 36 -10.11 -1.95 26.44
N GLN A 37 -11.35 -1.98 26.90
CA GLN A 37 -12.52 -2.21 26.04
C GLN A 37 -12.98 -0.94 25.32
N GLN A 38 -12.83 0.22 25.97
CA GLN A 38 -13.13 1.54 25.40
C GLN A 38 -12.03 2.00 24.45
N LYS A 39 -11.80 1.24 23.38
CA LYS A 39 -10.86 1.56 22.30
C LYS A 39 -11.60 1.55 20.97
N SER A 40 -11.16 2.40 20.05
CA SER A 40 -11.71 2.46 18.70
C SER A 40 -10.59 2.68 17.71
N ARG A 41 -10.73 2.09 16.53
CA ARG A 41 -9.73 2.14 15.47
C ARG A 41 -10.37 2.50 14.14
N PHE A 42 -9.75 3.42 13.43
CA PHE A 42 -10.22 3.89 12.13
C PHE A 42 -9.03 4.17 11.20
N HIS A 43 -9.23 4.00 9.90
CA HIS A 43 -8.42 4.74 8.92
C HIS A 43 -8.78 6.23 9.03
N PHE A 44 -7.78 7.10 8.96
CA PHE A 44 -7.93 8.54 9.19
C PHE A 44 -9.02 9.17 8.30
N HIS A 45 -9.05 8.86 7.01
CA HIS A 45 -10.03 9.44 6.10
C HIS A 45 -11.48 9.02 6.46
N HIS A 46 -11.70 7.75 6.83
CA HIS A 46 -13.01 7.29 7.28
C HIS A 46 -13.44 7.94 8.59
N PHE A 47 -12.51 8.19 9.51
CA PHE A 47 -12.78 8.95 10.72
C PHE A 47 -13.24 10.38 10.40
N MET A 48 -12.52 11.08 9.52
CA MET A 48 -12.89 12.44 9.11
C MET A 48 -14.24 12.49 8.40
N GLN A 49 -14.55 11.53 7.52
CA GLN A 49 -15.88 11.41 6.90
C GLN A 49 -17.01 11.26 7.93
N GLN A 50 -16.78 10.51 9.01
CA GLN A 50 -17.75 10.37 10.10
C GLN A 50 -17.93 11.67 10.89
N VAL A 51 -16.83 12.38 11.17
CA VAL A 51 -16.86 13.70 11.82
C VAL A 51 -17.66 14.68 10.97
N ASP A 52 -17.38 14.75 9.67
CA ASP A 52 -18.09 15.61 8.72
C ASP A 52 -19.59 15.31 8.65
N ALA A 53 -19.96 14.03 8.63
CA ALA A 53 -21.36 13.63 8.67
C ALA A 53 -22.06 14.10 9.96
N GLN A 54 -21.37 14.08 11.10
CA GLN A 54 -21.90 14.59 12.36
C GLN A 54 -21.95 16.12 12.38
N LEU A 55 -20.94 16.81 11.84
CA LEU A 55 -20.93 18.27 11.70
C LEU A 55 -22.14 18.77 10.90
N ARG A 56 -22.48 18.10 9.80
CA ARG A 56 -23.67 18.42 9.00
C ARG A 56 -24.97 18.28 9.80
N ARG A 57 -25.08 17.26 10.65
CA ARG A 57 -26.26 17.04 11.51
C ARG A 57 -26.36 18.06 12.64
N LEU A 58 -25.22 18.54 13.12
CA LEU A 58 -25.13 19.53 14.20
C LEU A 58 -25.02 20.97 13.68
N GLN A 59 -25.36 21.23 12.42
CA GLN A 59 -25.40 22.59 11.89
C GLN A 59 -26.31 23.48 12.75
N GLY A 60 -25.84 24.70 13.03
CA GLY A 60 -26.53 25.66 13.91
C GLY A 60 -26.36 25.41 15.41
N HIS A 61 -25.76 24.29 15.84
CA HIS A 61 -25.42 24.07 17.25
C HIS A 61 -24.13 24.80 17.61
N LYS A 62 -24.04 25.26 18.87
CA LYS A 62 -22.82 25.88 19.41
C LYS A 62 -21.75 24.82 19.62
N ASP A 63 -20.53 25.10 19.17
CA ASP A 63 -19.32 24.27 19.30
C ASP A 63 -19.53 22.79 18.90
N PRO A 64 -19.90 22.50 17.63
CA PRO A 64 -20.30 21.15 17.21
C PRO A 64 -19.16 20.12 17.35
N LEU A 65 -17.90 20.51 17.14
CA LEU A 65 -16.74 19.62 17.31
C LEU A 65 -16.54 19.19 18.77
N ARG A 66 -16.79 20.09 19.74
CA ARG A 66 -16.75 19.74 21.16
C ARG A 66 -17.81 18.71 21.52
N ASN A 67 -19.01 18.86 20.96
CA ASN A 67 -20.10 17.89 21.17
C ASN A 67 -19.77 16.52 20.55
N ILE A 68 -19.16 16.51 19.36
CA ILE A 68 -18.70 15.28 18.71
C ILE A 68 -17.64 14.59 19.56
N ALA A 69 -16.62 15.33 20.02
CA ALA A 69 -15.57 14.80 20.88
C ALA A 69 -16.11 14.26 22.22
N ALA A 70 -17.01 15.00 22.86
CA ALA A 70 -17.65 14.58 24.10
C ALA A 70 -18.46 13.28 23.93
N ASN A 71 -19.14 13.12 22.80
CA ASN A 71 -19.88 11.90 22.50
C ASN A 71 -18.94 10.72 22.21
N LEU A 72 -17.87 10.94 21.42
CA LEU A 72 -16.88 9.90 21.13
C LEU A 72 -16.20 9.42 22.44
N ALA A 73 -15.87 10.35 23.33
CA ALA A 73 -15.20 10.05 24.60
C ALA A 73 -16.03 9.17 25.55
N LYS A 74 -17.36 9.06 25.37
CA LYS A 74 -18.20 8.15 26.17
C LYS A 74 -17.88 6.69 25.92
N SER A 75 -17.50 6.35 24.69
CA SER A 75 -17.19 4.97 24.27
C SER A 75 -15.70 4.73 24.00
N THR A 76 -14.93 5.79 23.80
CA THR A 76 -13.55 5.70 23.29
C THR A 76 -12.61 6.48 24.21
N ARG A 77 -11.79 5.75 24.97
CA ARG A 77 -10.67 6.29 25.75
C ARG A 77 -9.33 6.18 25.03
N LEU A 78 -9.20 5.21 24.14
CA LEU A 78 -8.06 5.03 23.24
C LEU A 78 -8.55 5.12 21.80
N LEU A 79 -8.10 6.14 21.07
CA LEU A 79 -8.39 6.33 19.66
C LEU A 79 -7.14 5.96 18.84
N CYS A 80 -7.26 4.91 18.05
CA CYS A 80 -6.23 4.49 17.10
C CYS A 80 -6.59 5.00 15.69
N LEU A 81 -5.73 5.84 15.11
CA LEU A 81 -5.88 6.34 13.75
C LEU A 81 -4.78 5.78 12.86
N ASP A 82 -5.16 4.93 11.91
CA ASP A 82 -4.25 4.44 10.88
C ASP A 82 -4.18 5.39 9.68
N GLU A 83 -3.01 5.42 9.06
CA GLU A 83 -2.75 6.20 7.84
C GLU A 83 -3.12 7.68 8.02
N PHE A 84 -2.70 8.27 9.15
CA PHE A 84 -2.92 9.66 9.48
C PHE A 84 -2.24 10.56 8.44
N PHE A 85 -3.04 11.06 7.50
CA PHE A 85 -2.56 11.87 6.41
C PHE A 85 -3.60 12.89 5.97
N VAL A 86 -3.18 14.16 5.94
CA VAL A 86 -4.07 15.29 5.69
C VAL A 86 -3.71 15.91 4.35
N HIS A 87 -4.66 15.88 3.42
CA HIS A 87 -4.57 16.50 2.10
C HIS A 87 -5.63 17.54 1.85
N ASP A 88 -6.82 17.35 2.42
CA ASP A 88 -7.95 18.21 2.19
C ASP A 88 -7.93 19.43 3.12
N ILE A 89 -8.30 20.59 2.59
CA ILE A 89 -8.34 21.84 3.35
C ILE A 89 -9.42 21.79 4.45
N ALA A 90 -10.56 21.17 4.20
CA ALA A 90 -11.66 21.08 5.18
C ALA A 90 -11.21 20.28 6.41
N ASP A 91 -10.60 19.12 6.20
CA ASP A 91 -10.02 18.31 7.27
C ASP A 91 -8.99 19.11 8.07
N ALA A 92 -8.07 19.78 7.36
CA ALA A 92 -7.03 20.58 7.99
C ALA A 92 -7.60 21.72 8.85
N MET A 93 -8.72 22.33 8.44
CA MET A 93 -9.31 23.47 9.16
C MET A 93 -9.97 23.05 10.48
N ILE A 94 -10.47 21.82 10.60
CA ILE A 94 -11.20 21.38 11.80
C ILE A 94 -10.35 20.54 12.77
N LEU A 95 -9.24 19.98 12.29
CA LEU A 95 -8.49 18.95 13.02
C LEU A 95 -7.91 19.46 14.35
N ALA A 96 -7.43 20.71 14.39
CA ALA A 96 -6.88 21.30 15.61
C ALA A 96 -7.93 21.36 16.73
N GLU A 97 -9.12 21.88 16.42
CA GLU A 97 -10.22 22.00 17.39
C GLU A 97 -10.73 20.62 17.82
N LEU A 98 -10.84 19.68 16.88
CA LEU A 98 -11.25 18.31 17.18
C LEU A 98 -10.26 17.61 18.12
N LEU A 99 -8.96 17.62 17.80
CA LEU A 99 -7.92 17.00 18.63
C LEU A 99 -7.88 17.63 20.02
N GLN A 100 -7.95 18.97 20.11
CA GLN A 100 -7.99 19.67 21.39
C GLN A 100 -9.18 19.21 22.24
N ALA A 101 -10.37 19.09 21.64
CA ALA A 101 -11.56 18.65 22.35
C ALA A 101 -11.43 17.19 22.82
N LEU A 102 -10.89 16.30 21.98
CA LEU A 102 -10.63 14.89 22.34
C LEU A 102 -9.64 14.79 23.51
N PHE A 103 -8.54 15.53 23.47
CA PHE A 103 -7.55 15.54 24.54
C PHE A 103 -8.10 16.11 25.85
N ASN A 104 -8.95 17.14 25.79
CA ASN A 104 -9.63 17.68 26.97
C ASN A 104 -10.58 16.67 27.63
N HIS A 105 -11.14 15.74 26.85
CA HIS A 105 -11.93 14.62 27.36
C HIS A 105 -11.08 13.40 27.79
N GLY A 106 -9.75 13.52 27.76
CA GLY A 106 -8.84 12.47 28.18
C GLY A 106 -8.72 11.30 27.20
N VAL A 107 -9.09 11.50 25.93
CA VAL A 107 -8.86 10.52 24.85
C VAL A 107 -7.37 10.45 24.56
N ILE A 108 -6.81 9.25 24.57
CA ILE A 108 -5.42 8.99 24.22
C ILE A 108 -5.36 8.65 22.72
N LEU A 109 -4.52 9.37 21.98
CA LEU A 109 -4.32 9.14 20.54
C LEU A 109 -3.15 8.18 20.30
N VAL A 110 -3.36 7.17 19.46
CA VAL A 110 -2.28 6.43 18.81
C VAL A 110 -2.46 6.56 17.32
N ALA A 111 -1.45 7.05 16.61
CA ALA A 111 -1.53 7.32 15.18
C ALA A 111 -0.37 6.66 14.43
N THR A 112 -0.64 6.12 13.23
CA THR A 112 0.40 5.72 12.27
C THR A 112 0.40 6.66 11.07
N SER A 113 1.58 7.07 10.59
CA SER A 113 1.69 7.92 9.39
C SER A 113 2.94 7.62 8.57
N ASN A 114 2.92 7.95 7.28
CA ASN A 114 4.11 7.94 6.44
C ASN A 114 4.92 9.24 6.56
N THR A 115 4.35 10.25 7.21
CA THR A 115 4.87 11.61 7.27
C THR A 115 5.13 11.96 8.72
N GLU A 116 6.28 12.57 9.01
CA GLU A 116 6.52 13.12 10.34
C GLU A 116 5.56 14.30 10.63
N PRO A 117 5.22 14.57 11.90
CA PRO A 117 4.23 15.59 12.24
C PRO A 117 4.49 16.96 11.60
N ASP A 118 5.76 17.42 11.60
CA ASP A 118 6.13 18.74 11.07
C ASP A 118 5.90 18.84 9.54
N ASN A 119 5.88 17.70 8.82
CA ASN A 119 5.64 17.66 7.38
C ASN A 119 4.17 17.38 7.01
N LEU A 120 3.28 17.16 7.98
CA LEU A 120 1.85 17.02 7.71
C LEU A 120 1.32 18.31 7.06
N TYR A 121 0.65 18.18 5.91
CA TYR A 121 0.06 19.31 5.18
C TYR A 121 1.07 20.41 4.79
N LEU A 122 2.33 20.03 4.46
CA LEU A 122 3.48 20.96 4.23
C LEU A 122 3.21 22.06 3.20
N ASN A 123 2.53 21.72 2.11
CA ASN A 123 2.20 22.65 1.01
C ASN A 123 0.71 22.95 0.93
N GLY A 124 -0.03 22.69 2.01
CA GLY A 124 -1.47 22.86 2.06
C GLY A 124 -1.91 24.31 2.12
N LEU A 125 -3.06 24.61 1.51
CA LEU A 125 -3.68 25.94 1.59
C LEU A 125 -3.96 26.32 3.04
N GLN A 126 -3.61 27.54 3.43
CA GLN A 126 -3.77 28.07 4.80
C GLN A 126 -3.07 27.25 5.89
N ARG A 127 -1.93 26.60 5.59
CA ARG A 127 -1.12 25.80 6.53
C ARG A 127 -0.92 26.42 7.93
N ALA A 128 -0.79 27.74 8.03
CA ALA A 128 -0.69 28.42 9.33
C ALA A 128 -1.83 28.05 10.32
N ARG A 129 -3.04 27.80 9.80
CA ARG A 129 -4.19 27.34 10.60
C ARG A 129 -4.11 25.88 11.03
N PHE A 130 -3.28 25.08 10.36
CA PHE A 130 -3.04 23.66 10.68
C PHE A 130 -1.92 23.45 11.70
N LEU A 131 -0.97 24.40 11.82
CA LEU A 131 0.14 24.31 12.78
C LEU A 131 -0.32 24.00 14.23
N PRO A 132 -1.44 24.54 14.76
CA PRO A 132 -1.93 24.15 16.08
C PRO A 132 -2.24 22.66 16.21
N ALA A 133 -2.68 21.97 15.15
CA ALA A 133 -2.90 20.53 15.18
C ALA A 133 -1.58 19.76 15.33
N ILE A 134 -0.51 20.21 14.67
CA ILE A 134 0.83 19.62 14.79
C ILE A 134 1.36 19.78 16.22
N GLU A 135 1.21 20.98 16.81
CA GLU A 135 1.60 21.23 18.20
C GLU A 135 0.83 20.34 19.19
N LEU A 136 -0.47 20.12 18.95
CA LEU A 136 -1.28 19.21 19.76
C LEU A 136 -0.80 17.76 19.65
N ILE A 137 -0.46 17.30 18.45
CA ILE A 137 0.13 15.97 18.25
C ILE A 137 1.45 15.85 19.03
N LYS A 138 2.37 16.82 18.89
CA LYS A 138 3.70 16.79 19.52
C LYS A 138 3.66 16.91 21.05
N SER A 139 2.68 17.62 21.59
CA SER A 139 2.53 17.81 23.05
C SER A 139 1.81 16.63 23.74
N HIS A 140 0.84 16.00 23.05
CA HIS A 140 0.07 14.90 23.62
C HIS A 140 0.57 13.51 23.22
N CYS A 141 1.41 13.39 22.19
CA CYS A 141 1.95 12.11 21.74
C CYS A 141 3.47 12.06 21.82
N GLN A 142 4.01 10.89 22.16
CA GLN A 142 5.39 10.56 21.90
C GLN A 142 5.57 10.28 20.40
N VAL A 143 6.38 11.10 19.72
CA VAL A 143 6.68 10.93 18.30
C VAL A 143 7.80 9.89 18.16
N LEU A 144 7.48 8.78 17.51
CA LEU A 144 8.40 7.66 17.30
C LEU A 144 8.69 7.49 15.81
N ALA A 145 9.97 7.52 15.47
CA ALA A 145 10.44 7.22 14.13
C ALA A 145 10.70 5.71 14.02
N LEU A 146 10.04 5.08 13.07
CA LEU A 146 10.31 3.70 12.68
C LEU A 146 11.34 3.72 11.55
N MET A 147 12.62 3.74 11.96
CA MET A 147 13.78 3.74 11.08
C MET A 147 13.94 2.37 10.42
N GLU A 148 14.43 2.31 9.18
CA GLU A 148 14.63 1.08 8.38
C GLU A 148 15.72 0.12 8.91
N ASN A 149 16.13 0.23 10.18
CA ASN A 149 17.18 -0.62 10.77
C ASN A 149 16.63 -1.68 11.74
N ARG A 150 15.95 -2.67 11.16
CA ARG A 150 16.08 -4.12 11.44
C ARG A 150 14.90 -4.82 10.80
N ASP A 151 15.22 -5.57 9.76
CA ASP A 151 14.31 -6.41 9.02
C ASP A 151 13.79 -7.53 9.94
N TYR A 152 12.60 -7.34 10.51
CA TYR A 152 11.87 -8.37 11.25
C TYR A 152 11.00 -9.25 10.33
N ARG A 153 11.08 -9.05 9.00
CA ARG A 153 10.43 -9.94 8.05
C ARG A 153 11.29 -11.19 7.92
N LEU A 154 10.98 -12.18 8.75
CA LEU A 154 11.41 -13.56 8.54
C LEU A 154 11.21 -13.97 7.06
N GLY A 155 12.32 -14.02 6.31
CA GLY A 155 12.58 -15.11 5.37
C GLY A 155 12.23 -14.94 3.89
N ARG A 156 12.19 -13.76 3.27
CA ARG A 156 12.19 -13.65 1.79
C ARG A 156 13.06 -12.50 1.31
N ALA A 157 14.09 -12.81 0.52
CA ALA A 157 14.99 -11.83 -0.08
C ALA A 157 14.18 -10.74 -0.80
N LEU A 158 14.47 -9.47 -0.53
CA LEU A 158 13.95 -8.38 -1.35
C LEU A 158 14.43 -8.64 -2.79
N LEU A 159 13.49 -8.87 -3.70
CA LEU A 159 13.79 -8.82 -5.13
C LEU A 159 14.20 -7.37 -5.43
N GLU A 160 15.48 -7.18 -5.72
CA GLU A 160 16.14 -5.86 -5.83
C GLU A 160 15.66 -5.08 -7.07
N GLU A 161 15.27 -5.78 -8.14
CA GLU A 161 14.85 -5.20 -9.42
C GLU A 161 13.65 -5.97 -10.00
N THR A 162 12.55 -5.29 -10.32
CA THR A 162 11.33 -5.91 -10.89
C THR A 162 11.21 -5.74 -12.41
N TYR A 163 12.09 -4.96 -13.04
CA TYR A 163 12.17 -4.84 -14.50
C TYR A 163 13.63 -4.99 -14.95
N LEU A 164 13.95 -6.16 -15.50
CA LEU A 164 15.30 -6.51 -15.92
C LEU A 164 15.48 -6.25 -17.41
N TYR A 165 16.50 -5.48 -17.76
CA TYR A 165 16.91 -5.25 -19.14
C TYR A 165 18.43 -5.01 -19.20
N PRO A 166 19.08 -5.22 -20.37
CA PRO A 166 18.55 -5.87 -21.56
C PRO A 166 18.47 -7.40 -21.39
N LEU A 167 17.87 -8.11 -22.36
CA LEU A 167 17.87 -9.58 -22.39
C LEU A 167 19.30 -10.09 -22.61
N ASN A 168 19.88 -10.69 -21.57
CA ASN A 168 21.20 -11.31 -21.61
C ASN A 168 21.29 -12.39 -20.51
N ASP A 169 22.42 -13.09 -20.43
CA ASP A 169 22.61 -14.16 -19.46
C ASP A 169 22.56 -13.66 -18.01
N SER A 170 23.01 -12.43 -17.74
CA SER A 170 23.01 -11.84 -16.40
C SER A 170 21.57 -11.54 -15.91
N THR A 171 20.73 -10.95 -16.75
CA THR A 171 19.33 -10.69 -16.42
C THR A 171 18.55 -11.99 -16.29
N ASN A 172 18.86 -12.99 -17.11
CA ASN A 172 18.26 -14.32 -16.99
C ASN A 172 18.65 -15.02 -15.67
N GLN A 173 19.93 -15.01 -15.30
CA GLN A 173 20.40 -15.55 -14.01
C GLN A 173 19.76 -14.82 -12.83
N THR A 174 19.58 -13.50 -12.93
CA THR A 174 18.90 -12.72 -11.90
C THR A 174 17.44 -13.12 -11.76
N LEU A 175 16.72 -13.29 -12.88
CA LEU A 175 15.34 -13.76 -12.88
C LEU A 175 15.20 -15.16 -12.22
N HIS A 176 16.12 -16.07 -12.53
CA HIS A 176 16.19 -17.41 -11.92
C HIS A 176 16.44 -17.35 -10.41
N ARG A 177 17.45 -16.58 -9.96
CA ARG A 177 17.78 -16.39 -8.55
C ARG A 177 16.58 -15.80 -7.79
N GLN A 178 15.92 -14.81 -8.38
CA GLN A 178 14.75 -14.15 -7.80
C GLN A 178 13.57 -15.11 -7.62
N PHE A 179 13.29 -15.95 -8.62
CA PHE A 179 12.23 -16.95 -8.53
C PHE A 179 12.50 -17.99 -7.43
N GLU A 180 13.72 -18.49 -7.36
CA GLU A 180 14.15 -19.50 -6.38
C GLU A 180 14.15 -18.94 -4.96
N ALA A 181 14.46 -17.65 -4.77
CA ALA A 181 14.47 -17.01 -3.46
C ALA A 181 13.08 -16.88 -2.80
N ILE A 182 12.00 -16.91 -3.58
CA ILE A 182 10.63 -16.70 -3.08
C ILE A 182 9.77 -17.97 -3.12
N SER A 183 10.27 -19.05 -3.70
CA SER A 183 9.49 -20.26 -4.02
C SER A 183 10.04 -21.47 -3.29
N SER A 184 9.16 -22.22 -2.63
CA SER A 184 9.40 -23.59 -2.18
C SER A 184 8.72 -24.57 -3.14
N GLU A 185 9.26 -25.78 -3.29
CA GLU A 185 8.66 -26.87 -4.09
C GLU A 185 8.34 -26.47 -5.54
N VAL A 186 9.37 -26.12 -6.30
CA VAL A 186 9.24 -25.62 -7.67
C VAL A 186 9.04 -26.75 -8.67
N ILE A 187 7.99 -26.65 -9.49
CA ILE A 187 7.79 -27.44 -10.70
C ILE A 187 8.38 -26.66 -11.87
N SER A 188 9.27 -27.29 -12.63
CA SER A 188 9.81 -26.71 -13.87
C SER A 188 9.07 -27.30 -15.08
N GLU A 189 8.80 -26.46 -16.08
CA GLU A 189 8.21 -26.81 -17.37
C GLU A 189 6.92 -27.63 -17.29
N GLY A 190 5.78 -26.94 -17.22
CA GLY A 190 4.47 -27.59 -17.13
C GLY A 190 3.36 -26.80 -17.79
N LYS A 191 2.11 -27.17 -17.49
CA LYS A 191 0.91 -26.49 -18.00
C LYS A 191 -0.05 -26.23 -16.84
N LEU A 192 -0.59 -25.01 -16.78
CA LEU A 192 -1.69 -24.63 -15.90
C LEU A 192 -2.99 -24.61 -16.70
N THR A 193 -4.06 -25.15 -16.11
CA THR A 193 -5.40 -24.99 -16.66
C THR A 193 -5.99 -23.68 -16.14
N ILE A 194 -6.22 -22.73 -17.04
CA ILE A 194 -6.74 -21.39 -16.75
C ILE A 194 -7.87 -21.11 -17.72
N GLN A 195 -9.05 -20.80 -17.21
CA GLN A 195 -10.29 -20.61 -17.98
C GLN A 195 -10.53 -21.75 -18.99
N ASN A 196 -10.33 -23.00 -18.55
CA ASN A 196 -10.39 -24.23 -19.35
C ASN A 196 -9.38 -24.31 -20.51
N ARG A 197 -8.28 -23.57 -20.44
CA ARG A 197 -7.20 -23.57 -21.44
C ARG A 197 -5.88 -23.94 -20.79
N CYS A 198 -5.07 -24.74 -21.49
CA CYS A 198 -3.73 -25.07 -21.03
C CYS A 198 -2.75 -23.93 -21.37
N ILE A 199 -2.16 -23.34 -20.35
CA ILE A 199 -1.13 -22.29 -20.46
C ILE A 199 0.21 -22.87 -19.99
N PRO A 200 1.22 -22.99 -20.88
CA PRO A 200 2.53 -23.50 -20.47
C PRO A 200 3.26 -22.50 -19.57
N PHE A 201 3.96 -22.98 -18.55
CA PHE A 201 4.80 -22.17 -17.67
C PHE A 201 6.25 -22.67 -17.67
N VAL A 202 7.19 -21.78 -17.36
CA VAL A 202 8.61 -22.08 -17.20
C VAL A 202 8.88 -22.68 -15.82
N LYS A 203 8.41 -22.01 -14.76
CA LYS A 203 8.46 -22.49 -13.38
C LYS A 203 7.16 -22.13 -12.67
N CYS A 204 6.72 -22.98 -11.74
CA CYS A 204 5.54 -22.74 -10.90
C CYS A 204 5.81 -23.23 -9.48
N SER A 205 5.30 -22.50 -8.51
CA SER A 205 5.23 -22.87 -7.09
C SER A 205 3.82 -22.60 -6.59
N GLU A 206 3.57 -22.79 -5.29
CA GLU A 206 2.27 -22.51 -4.67
C GLU A 206 1.82 -21.06 -4.85
N HIS A 207 2.75 -20.09 -4.75
CA HIS A 207 2.40 -18.66 -4.73
C HIS A 207 3.00 -17.85 -5.89
N ALA A 208 3.84 -18.47 -6.72
CA ALA A 208 4.48 -17.78 -7.84
C ALA A 208 4.48 -18.61 -9.12
N VAL A 209 4.31 -17.94 -10.26
CA VAL A 209 4.35 -18.55 -11.59
C VAL A 209 5.20 -17.74 -12.55
N TRP A 210 5.89 -18.41 -13.46
CA TRP A 210 6.74 -17.80 -14.48
C TRP A 210 6.30 -18.21 -15.88
N PHE A 211 5.94 -17.21 -16.69
CA PHE A 211 5.61 -17.35 -18.10
C PHE A 211 6.65 -16.71 -19.04
N VAL A 212 6.68 -17.18 -20.28
CA VAL A 212 7.32 -16.45 -21.40
C VAL A 212 6.29 -15.48 -21.99
N PHE A 213 6.73 -14.30 -22.42
CA PHE A 213 5.86 -13.26 -23.00
C PHE A 213 4.89 -13.78 -24.07
N ASP A 214 5.39 -14.55 -25.05
CA ASP A 214 4.58 -15.09 -26.15
C ASP A 214 3.44 -16.02 -25.71
N VAL A 215 3.50 -16.55 -24.48
CA VAL A 215 2.45 -17.41 -23.93
C VAL A 215 1.29 -16.60 -23.37
N ILE A 216 1.59 -15.49 -22.69
CA ILE A 216 0.58 -14.68 -22.00
C ILE A 216 0.12 -13.48 -22.82
N CYS A 217 0.90 -13.00 -23.78
CA CYS A 217 0.56 -11.84 -24.61
C CYS A 217 0.35 -12.23 -26.07
N ASN A 218 -0.39 -13.32 -26.29
CA ASN A 218 -0.78 -13.79 -27.62
C ASN A 218 -2.22 -14.34 -27.60
N LEU A 219 -2.87 -14.42 -28.76
CA LEU A 219 -4.19 -15.05 -28.83
C LEU A 219 -4.09 -16.56 -28.53
N PRO A 220 -5.10 -17.16 -27.87
CA PRO A 220 -6.41 -16.60 -27.55
C PRO A 220 -6.52 -15.99 -26.13
N ARG A 221 -5.45 -15.44 -25.54
CA ARG A 221 -5.49 -14.87 -24.18
C ARG A 221 -6.51 -13.74 -24.05
N SER A 222 -7.06 -13.61 -22.86
CA SER A 222 -8.13 -12.68 -22.50
C SER A 222 -7.95 -12.16 -21.08
N GLN A 223 -8.66 -11.08 -20.74
CA GLN A 223 -8.62 -10.48 -19.41
C GLN A 223 -9.05 -11.47 -18.30
N LEU A 224 -9.98 -12.40 -18.60
CA LEU A 224 -10.40 -13.44 -17.65
C LEU A 224 -9.26 -14.40 -17.30
N ASP A 225 -8.40 -14.73 -18.27
CA ASP A 225 -7.22 -15.55 -17.99
C ASP A 225 -6.30 -14.85 -16.99
N TYR A 226 -6.10 -13.54 -17.13
CA TYR A 226 -5.25 -12.76 -16.22
C TYR A 226 -5.86 -12.60 -14.83
N LEU A 227 -7.19 -12.49 -14.73
CA LEU A 227 -7.89 -12.42 -13.45
C LEU A 227 -7.69 -13.72 -12.66
N GLU A 228 -7.85 -14.87 -13.30
CA GLU A 228 -7.62 -16.17 -12.64
C GLU A 228 -6.14 -16.36 -12.26
N ILE A 229 -5.19 -15.91 -13.09
CA ILE A 229 -3.76 -15.89 -12.71
C ILE A 229 -3.57 -15.04 -11.44
N ALA A 230 -4.15 -13.84 -11.41
CA ALA A 230 -4.02 -12.90 -10.31
C ALA A 230 -4.74 -13.35 -9.02
N GLU A 231 -5.69 -14.27 -9.12
CA GLU A 231 -6.36 -14.89 -7.97
C GLU A 231 -5.56 -16.06 -7.40
N ARG A 232 -4.75 -16.73 -8.22
CA ARG A 232 -3.96 -17.91 -7.81
C ARG A 232 -2.57 -17.59 -7.30
N PHE A 233 -1.95 -16.51 -7.79
CA PHE A 233 -0.54 -16.23 -7.53
C PHE A 233 -0.34 -14.82 -6.96
N ASP A 234 0.52 -14.74 -5.95
CA ASP A 234 0.96 -13.47 -5.36
C ASP A 234 2.07 -12.82 -6.19
N THR A 235 2.83 -13.62 -6.95
CA THR A 235 3.95 -13.14 -7.78
C THR A 235 3.96 -13.79 -9.15
N VAL A 236 4.08 -12.98 -10.21
CA VAL A 236 4.13 -13.44 -11.59
C VAL A 236 5.42 -12.96 -12.25
N PHE A 237 6.15 -13.88 -12.87
CA PHE A 237 7.34 -13.58 -13.66
C PHE A 237 6.98 -13.67 -15.15
N VAL A 238 7.43 -12.69 -15.94
CA VAL A 238 7.25 -12.67 -17.38
C VAL A 238 8.58 -12.39 -18.05
N SER A 239 9.12 -13.40 -18.72
CA SER A 239 10.42 -13.29 -19.38
C SER A 239 10.32 -13.06 -20.88
N LYS A 240 11.41 -12.51 -21.44
CA LYS A 240 11.63 -12.37 -22.89
C LYS A 240 10.59 -11.46 -23.56
N ILE A 241 10.27 -10.33 -22.93
CA ILE A 241 9.43 -9.33 -23.57
C ILE A 241 10.25 -8.65 -24.68
N PRO A 242 9.87 -8.78 -25.96
CA PRO A 242 10.58 -8.13 -27.05
C PRO A 242 10.24 -6.63 -27.08
N ARG A 243 11.05 -5.85 -27.81
CA ARG A 243 10.61 -4.52 -28.22
C ARG A 243 9.39 -4.66 -29.14
N LEU A 244 8.26 -4.06 -28.76
CA LEU A 244 7.03 -4.11 -29.53
C LEU A 244 7.04 -3.01 -30.61
N THR A 245 6.60 -3.37 -31.81
CA THR A 245 6.50 -2.49 -32.96
C THR A 245 5.05 -2.15 -33.28
N ARG A 246 4.80 -1.24 -34.23
CA ARG A 246 3.45 -0.90 -34.69
C ARG A 246 2.60 -2.11 -35.13
N ASP A 247 3.25 -3.18 -35.58
CA ASP A 247 2.60 -4.40 -36.06
C ASP A 247 2.18 -5.33 -34.90
N ASP A 248 2.68 -5.08 -33.69
CA ASP A 248 2.40 -5.87 -32.48
C ASP A 248 1.19 -5.35 -31.67
N THR A 249 0.26 -4.62 -32.31
CA THR A 249 -0.87 -3.95 -31.64
C THR A 249 -1.67 -4.90 -30.73
N VAL A 250 -1.95 -6.14 -31.18
CA VAL A 250 -2.66 -7.13 -30.36
C VAL A 250 -1.87 -7.54 -29.12
N ARG A 251 -0.55 -7.76 -29.26
CA ARG A 251 0.32 -8.14 -28.15
C ARG A 251 0.45 -7.00 -27.14
N ALA A 252 0.54 -5.76 -27.62
CA ALA A 252 0.56 -4.57 -26.79
C ALA A 252 -0.74 -4.40 -25.98
N ILE A 253 -1.92 -4.58 -26.60
CA ILE A 253 -3.22 -4.57 -25.90
C ILE A 253 -3.27 -5.67 -24.82
N LEU A 254 -2.83 -6.88 -25.15
CA LEU A 254 -2.81 -7.99 -24.20
C LEU A 254 -1.87 -7.74 -23.02
N LEU A 255 -0.71 -7.11 -23.27
CA LEU A 255 0.22 -6.69 -22.21
C LEU A 255 -0.38 -5.59 -21.33
N MET A 256 -1.06 -4.60 -21.94
CA MET A 256 -1.78 -3.56 -21.18
C MET A 256 -2.85 -4.20 -20.27
N HIS A 257 -3.67 -5.11 -20.79
CA HIS A 257 -4.68 -5.81 -19.99
C HIS A 257 -4.06 -6.65 -18.87
N PHE A 258 -2.94 -7.32 -19.14
CA PHE A 258 -2.22 -8.09 -18.13
C PHE A 258 -1.72 -7.18 -17.00
N ILE A 259 -1.02 -6.10 -17.34
CA ILE A 259 -0.49 -5.15 -16.36
C ILE A 259 -1.62 -4.50 -15.57
N ASP A 260 -2.71 -4.10 -16.24
CA ASP A 260 -3.88 -3.48 -15.58
C ASP A 260 -4.48 -4.43 -14.53
N VAL A 261 -4.67 -5.71 -14.88
CA VAL A 261 -5.18 -6.71 -13.94
C VAL A 261 -4.21 -6.93 -12.79
N MET A 262 -2.92 -7.13 -13.05
CA MET A 262 -1.93 -7.34 -11.98
C MET A 262 -1.80 -6.11 -11.09
N TYR A 263 -1.89 -4.91 -11.66
CA TYR A 263 -1.87 -3.64 -10.94
C TYR A 263 -3.06 -3.54 -9.99
N ASP A 264 -4.29 -3.66 -10.51
CA ASP A 264 -5.53 -3.56 -9.72
C ASP A 264 -5.64 -4.70 -8.70
N LYS A 265 -5.13 -5.87 -9.05
CA LYS A 265 -5.06 -7.04 -8.19
C LYS A 265 -3.78 -7.09 -7.37
N GLY A 266 -2.98 -6.02 -7.27
CA GLY A 266 -1.86 -5.98 -6.35
C GLY A 266 -0.94 -7.20 -6.44
N VAL A 267 -0.72 -7.72 -7.65
CA VAL A 267 0.13 -8.89 -7.86
C VAL A 267 1.53 -8.37 -8.12
N ARG A 268 2.52 -8.95 -7.46
CA ARG A 268 3.91 -8.59 -7.73
C ARG A 268 4.30 -9.12 -9.10
N VAL A 269 4.86 -8.27 -9.96
CA VAL A 269 5.31 -8.70 -11.29
C VAL A 269 6.80 -8.44 -11.46
N ILE A 270 7.51 -9.41 -12.04
CA ILE A 270 8.92 -9.29 -12.41
C ILE A 270 9.05 -9.56 -13.90
N PHE A 271 9.67 -8.62 -14.60
CA PHE A 271 9.83 -8.63 -16.04
C PHE A 271 11.28 -8.86 -16.45
N SER A 272 11.49 -9.56 -17.57
CA SER A 272 12.71 -9.39 -18.38
C SER A 272 12.36 -8.94 -19.78
N ALA A 273 12.98 -7.85 -20.24
CA ALA A 273 12.67 -7.19 -21.50
C ALA A 273 13.92 -6.83 -22.30
N GLU A 274 13.74 -6.74 -23.63
CA GLU A 274 14.81 -6.41 -24.58
C GLU A 274 15.31 -4.98 -24.41
N VAL A 275 14.40 -4.06 -24.07
CA VAL A 275 14.62 -2.62 -24.00
C VAL A 275 14.09 -2.06 -22.66
N PRO A 276 14.52 -0.84 -22.26
CA PRO A 276 13.91 -0.14 -21.12
C PRO A 276 12.39 0.03 -21.31
N ALA A 277 11.65 0.18 -20.20
CA ALA A 277 10.19 0.29 -20.22
C ALA A 277 9.72 1.41 -21.16
N GLU A 278 10.35 2.61 -21.14
CA GLU A 278 9.94 3.73 -22.01
C GLU A 278 10.07 3.43 -23.51
N GLN A 279 10.89 2.45 -23.88
CA GLN A 279 11.13 2.04 -25.27
C GLN A 279 10.33 0.80 -25.69
N LEU A 280 9.53 0.22 -24.78
CA LEU A 280 8.85 -1.05 -25.00
C LEU A 280 7.83 -0.99 -26.14
N TYR A 281 7.12 0.14 -26.28
CA TYR A 281 6.18 0.40 -27.38
C TYR A 281 6.09 1.90 -27.67
N THR A 282 6.85 2.36 -28.67
CA THR A 282 6.98 3.80 -28.99
C THR A 282 6.16 4.23 -30.19
N GLU A 283 5.64 3.29 -30.99
CA GLU A 283 5.01 3.54 -32.29
C GLU A 283 3.80 2.62 -32.48
N GLY A 284 2.69 3.18 -33.00
CA GLY A 284 1.47 2.44 -33.33
C GLY A 284 0.20 3.07 -32.76
N ALA A 285 -0.95 2.47 -33.09
CA ALA A 285 -2.27 3.09 -32.90
C ALA A 285 -2.62 3.34 -31.42
N ILE A 286 -2.13 2.50 -30.51
CA ILE A 286 -2.45 2.55 -29.07
C ILE A 286 -1.33 3.20 -28.24
N ARG A 287 -0.37 3.89 -28.87
CA ARG A 287 0.80 4.47 -28.17
C ARG A 287 0.39 5.36 -27.00
N HIS A 288 -0.65 6.17 -27.18
CA HIS A 288 -1.14 7.07 -26.14
C HIS A 288 -1.73 6.30 -24.95
N ASP A 289 -2.50 5.24 -25.21
CA ASP A 289 -3.05 4.40 -24.14
C ASP A 289 -1.95 3.63 -23.41
N PHE A 290 -0.89 3.23 -24.13
CA PHE A 290 0.27 2.54 -23.56
C PHE A 290 1.08 3.43 -22.59
N GLN A 291 0.99 4.76 -22.68
CA GLN A 291 1.65 5.66 -21.70
C GLN A 291 1.13 5.42 -20.27
N ARG A 292 -0.16 5.13 -20.12
CA ARG A 292 -0.74 4.78 -18.81
C ARG A 292 -0.14 3.48 -18.27
N THR A 293 0.10 2.52 -19.15
CA THR A 293 0.75 1.25 -18.81
C THR A 293 2.20 1.45 -18.39
N LEU A 294 2.93 2.39 -19.00
CA LEU A 294 4.28 2.77 -18.56
C LEU A 294 4.27 3.34 -17.14
N SER A 295 3.38 4.28 -16.83
CA SER A 295 3.28 4.84 -15.47
C SER A 295 2.95 3.76 -14.43
N ARG A 296 2.09 2.79 -14.79
CA ARG A 296 1.81 1.62 -13.93
C ARG A 296 3.04 0.73 -13.76
N LEU A 297 3.80 0.46 -14.81
CA LEU A 297 5.04 -0.31 -14.73
C LEU A 297 6.10 0.38 -13.85
N GLU A 298 6.24 1.69 -13.96
CA GLU A 298 7.11 2.50 -13.11
C GLU A 298 6.65 2.45 -11.65
N GLU A 299 5.35 2.63 -11.40
CA GLU A 299 4.79 2.51 -10.06
C GLU A 299 4.99 1.09 -9.50
N MET A 300 4.80 0.04 -10.30
CA MET A 300 5.02 -1.36 -9.90
C MET A 300 6.47 -1.68 -9.55
N GLN A 301 7.41 -0.89 -10.06
CA GLN A 301 8.83 -0.94 -9.69
C GLN A 301 9.15 -0.16 -8.40
N SER A 302 8.26 0.74 -7.99
CA SER A 302 8.45 1.51 -6.76
C SER A 302 8.38 0.61 -5.53
N SER A 303 9.22 0.93 -4.55
CA SER A 303 9.14 0.31 -3.22
C SER A 303 7.75 0.45 -2.62
N ASP A 304 7.05 1.56 -2.89
CA ASP A 304 5.71 1.84 -2.36
C ASP A 304 4.66 0.84 -2.86
N TYR A 305 4.65 0.55 -4.17
CA TYR A 305 3.74 -0.44 -4.74
C TYR A 305 3.99 -1.85 -4.19
N LEU A 306 5.27 -2.26 -4.15
CA LEU A 306 5.67 -3.56 -3.62
C LEU A 306 5.36 -3.72 -2.12
N ARG A 307 5.33 -2.61 -1.38
CA ARG A 307 5.00 -2.55 0.04
C ARG A 307 3.49 -2.54 0.32
N ARG A 308 2.65 -2.05 -0.60
CA ARG A 308 1.18 -2.09 -0.50
C ARG A 308 0.59 -3.49 -0.76
N HIS A 309 1.35 -4.38 -1.41
CA HIS A 309 0.84 -5.61 -1.98
C HIS A 309 1.60 -6.88 -1.52
N THR A 310 2.02 -6.90 -0.25
CA THR A 310 2.96 -7.90 0.30
C THR A 310 2.41 -9.32 0.48
N ARG A 311 1.09 -9.52 0.48
CA ARG A 311 0.43 -10.84 0.52
C ARG A 311 -1.08 -10.68 0.37
N ARG A 312 -1.73 -11.53 -0.42
CA ARG A 312 -3.19 -11.71 -0.35
C ARG A 312 -3.48 -13.00 0.40
N GLU A 313 -4.44 -12.98 1.32
CA GLU A 313 -5.07 -14.22 1.77
C GLU A 313 -5.91 -14.72 0.59
N VAL A 314 -5.33 -15.63 -0.20
CA VAL A 314 -6.11 -16.37 -1.20
C VAL A 314 -7.02 -17.30 -0.41
N SER A 315 -8.30 -16.98 -0.37
CA SER A 315 -9.32 -17.89 0.16
C SER A 315 -9.25 -19.18 -0.65
N MET A 316 -8.69 -20.24 -0.07
CA MET A 316 -8.88 -21.58 -0.59
C MET A 316 -10.38 -21.88 -0.48
N LEU A 317 -11.05 -21.97 -1.63
CA LEU A 317 -12.37 -22.61 -1.72
C LEU A 317 -12.17 -24.11 -1.90
#